data_AF-A0A3R5X2S7-F1
#
_entry.id   AF-A0A3R5X2S7-F1
#
_cell.length_a   1.000
_cell.length_b   1.000
_cell.length_c   1.000
_cell.angle_alpha   90.00
_cell.angle_beta   90.00
_cell.angle_gamma   90.00
#
_symmetry.space_group_name_H-M   'P 1'
#
loop_
_entity.id
_entity.type
_entity.pdbx_description
1 polymer ?
#
loop_
_entity_poly.entity_id
_entity_poly.type
_entity_poly.pdbx_seq_one_letter_code
_entity_poly.pdbx_strand_id
1 'polypeptide(L)'
;MGWSIKIKCQECDYEKVFLLGIGFNYLPEYIFNSDGSKLSHFIKDKEERKLISEIMKDTKAQVEASEERLYRCLKCNQLYAKYYYSIKYRHGERKANYICSNCSYPLETIDIRNEKGIILAETNGKTVEIKCPKCGSSKTSCLDGCFDWD
;
A
#
# COMPACT_ATOMS: atom_id res chain seq x y z
N MET A 1 -0.42 14.28 5.53
CA MET A 1 -1.30 13.62 6.51
C MET A 1 -1.06 12.12 6.44
N GLY A 2 -0.74 11.50 7.58
CA GLY A 2 -0.52 10.06 7.72
C GLY A 2 -1.51 9.52 8.75
N TRP A 3 -1.91 8.26 8.60
CA TRP A 3 -2.93 7.64 9.42
C TRP A 3 -2.52 6.22 9.77
N SER A 4 -3.08 5.68 10.86
CA SER A 4 -2.79 4.32 11.28
C SER A 4 -4.07 3.51 11.40
N ILE A 5 -4.00 2.25 10.99
CA ILE A 5 -5.10 1.31 11.12
C ILE A 5 -4.64 0.08 11.89
N LYS A 6 -5.44 -0.33 12.87
CA LYS A 6 -5.18 -1.51 13.68
C LYS A 6 -6.20 -2.59 13.37
N ILE A 7 -5.75 -3.69 12.79
CA ILE A 7 -6.59 -4.84 12.44
C ILE A 7 -6.40 -5.92 13.50
N LYS A 8 -7.49 -6.32 14.15
CA LYS A 8 -7.52 -7.37 15.15
C LYS A 8 -8.55 -8.44 14.79
N CYS A 9 -8.18 -9.70 14.94
CA CYS A 9 -9.14 -10.81 14.86
C CYS A 9 -9.82 -11.03 16.20
N GLN A 10 -11.11 -11.33 16.19
CA GLN A 10 -11.87 -11.64 17.41
C GLN A 10 -11.82 -13.13 17.79
N GLU A 11 -11.38 -14.00 16.88
CA GLU A 11 -11.31 -15.46 17.10
C GLU A 11 -9.89 -15.98 17.33
N CYS A 12 -8.87 -15.17 17.12
CA CYS A 12 -7.49 -15.50 17.46
C CYS A 12 -6.73 -14.26 17.92
N ASP A 13 -5.50 -14.46 18.36
CA ASP A 13 -4.51 -13.45 18.78
C ASP A 13 -3.89 -12.64 17.61
N TYR A 14 -4.43 -12.74 16.39
CA TYR A 14 -3.95 -11.93 15.27
C TYR A 14 -4.25 -10.46 15.50
N GLU A 15 -3.20 -9.66 15.58
CA GLU A 15 -3.27 -8.21 15.69
C GLU A 15 -2.12 -7.59 14.87
N LYS A 16 -2.43 -6.57 14.06
CA LYS A 16 -1.42 -5.87 13.26
C LYS A 16 -1.79 -4.41 13.07
N VAL A 17 -0.81 -3.54 13.27
CA VAL A 17 -0.93 -2.10 13.03
C VAL A 17 -0.24 -1.76 11.70
N PHE A 18 -0.88 -0.93 10.90
CA PHE A 18 -0.31 -0.40 9.66
C PHE A 18 -0.28 1.12 9.73
N LEU A 19 0.82 1.70 9.27
CA LEU A 19 1.00 3.13 9.08
C LEU A 19 0.84 3.40 7.59
N LEU A 20 -0.01 4.36 7.23
CA LEU A 20 -0.45 4.66 5.88
C LEU A 20 -0.40 6.18 5.62
N GLY A 21 -0.53 6.55 4.34
CA GLY A 21 -0.57 7.94 3.89
C GLY A 21 0.80 8.55 3.59
N ILE A 22 0.88 9.88 3.65
CA ILE A 22 2.08 10.67 3.28
C ILE A 22 2.74 11.28 4.53
N GLY A 23 2.10 11.22 5.71
CA GLY A 23 2.52 11.93 6.93
C GLY A 23 3.95 11.66 7.43
N PHE A 24 4.65 10.66 6.88
CA PHE A 24 6.05 10.36 7.16
C PHE A 24 7.00 10.61 5.98
N ASN A 25 6.50 11.08 4.83
CA ASN A 25 7.18 11.08 3.54
C ASN A 25 7.20 12.46 2.87
N TYR A 26 8.28 12.76 2.17
CA TYR A 26 8.48 14.03 1.44
C TYR A 26 7.53 14.14 0.23
N LEU A 27 7.38 15.36 -0.31
CA LEU A 27 6.71 15.61 -1.59
C LEU A 27 7.20 14.62 -2.67
N PRO A 28 6.32 14.18 -3.61
CA PRO A 28 6.67 13.19 -4.62
C PRO A 28 7.94 13.55 -5.41
N GLU A 29 8.17 14.83 -5.71
CA GLU A 29 9.35 15.28 -6.46
C GLU A 29 10.67 15.03 -5.71
N TYR A 30 10.65 14.99 -4.37
CA TYR A 30 11.82 14.73 -3.54
C TYR A 30 12.14 13.23 -3.43
N ILE A 31 11.12 12.38 -3.61
CA ILE A 31 11.25 10.93 -3.57
C ILE A 31 11.65 10.40 -4.94
N PHE A 32 10.98 10.89 -5.98
CA PHE A 32 11.15 10.53 -7.38
C PHE A 32 12.02 11.57 -8.09
N ASN A 33 13.30 11.62 -7.72
CA ASN A 33 14.29 12.47 -8.40
C ASN A 33 15.10 11.68 -9.43
N SER A 34 15.73 12.38 -10.38
CA SER A 34 16.59 11.80 -11.42
C SER A 34 17.75 10.98 -10.87
N ASP A 35 18.20 11.31 -9.66
CA ASP A 35 19.37 10.71 -9.01
C ASP A 35 19.01 9.44 -8.22
N GLY A 36 17.72 9.15 -8.04
CA GLY A 36 17.21 7.96 -7.38
C GLY A 36 17.61 7.80 -5.90
N SER A 37 18.22 8.83 -5.30
CA SER A 37 18.91 8.76 -4.01
C SER A 37 17.96 8.52 -2.83
N LYS A 38 16.70 8.92 -2.97
CA LYS A 38 15.67 8.74 -1.94
C LYS A 38 14.78 7.52 -2.19
N LEU A 39 14.78 6.96 -3.41
CA LEU A 39 13.99 5.78 -3.73
C LEU A 39 14.35 4.57 -2.86
N SER A 40 15.59 4.47 -2.37
CA SER A 40 16.03 3.36 -1.49
C SER A 40 15.27 3.27 -0.17
N HIS A 41 14.72 4.38 0.31
CA HIS A 41 13.92 4.40 1.54
C HIS A 41 12.53 3.78 1.35
N PHE A 42 12.00 3.85 0.12
CA PHE A 42 10.63 3.47 -0.21
C PHE A 42 10.54 2.17 -1.01
N ILE A 43 11.53 1.96 -1.88
CA ILE A 43 11.58 0.88 -2.86
C ILE A 43 12.87 0.10 -2.61
N LYS A 44 12.72 -1.05 -1.93
CA LYS A 44 13.87 -1.90 -1.59
C LYS A 44 14.48 -2.57 -2.83
N ASP A 45 13.64 -2.91 -3.81
CA ASP A 45 14.08 -3.56 -5.04
C ASP A 45 15.04 -2.65 -5.84
N LYS A 46 16.19 -3.19 -6.21
CA LYS A 46 17.26 -2.41 -6.87
C LYS A 46 16.96 -2.18 -8.35
N GLU A 47 16.35 -3.15 -9.02
CA GLU A 47 16.05 -3.07 -10.44
C GLU A 47 14.87 -2.12 -10.68
N GLU A 48 13.86 -2.17 -9.82
CA GLU A 48 12.74 -1.24 -9.82
C GLU A 48 13.22 0.21 -9.61
N ARG A 49 14.18 0.43 -8.70
CA ARG A 49 14.78 1.75 -8.48
C ARG A 49 15.50 2.30 -9.72
N LYS A 50 16.27 1.45 -10.41
CA LYS A 50 16.95 1.84 -11.65
C LYS A 50 15.93 2.22 -12.71
N LEU A 51 14.92 1.37 -12.91
CA LEU A 51 13.85 1.62 -13.88
C LEU A 51 13.13 2.95 -13.61
N ILE A 52 12.77 3.22 -12.36
CA ILE A 52 12.12 4.49 -11.99
C ILE A 52 13.07 5.67 -12.24
N SER A 53 14.35 5.55 -11.87
CA SER A 53 15.33 6.62 -12.11
C SER A 53 15.51 6.91 -13.60
N GLU A 54 15.43 5.89 -14.46
CA GLU A 54 15.42 6.06 -15.92
C GLU A 54 14.14 6.72 -16.43
N ILE A 55 12.97 6.32 -15.91
CA ILE A 55 11.69 6.97 -16.22
C ILE A 55 11.71 8.45 -15.84
N MET A 56 12.25 8.80 -14.66
CA MET A 56 12.31 10.18 -14.17
C MET A 56 13.28 11.08 -14.96
N LYS A 57 14.08 10.54 -15.88
CA LYS A 57 14.86 11.35 -16.84
C LYS A 57 14.03 11.82 -18.04
N ASP A 58 12.86 11.23 -18.27
CA ASP A 58 11.91 11.71 -19.28
C ASP A 58 11.32 13.05 -18.81
N THR A 59 11.40 14.09 -19.63
CA THR A 59 10.87 15.42 -19.32
C THR A 59 9.35 15.45 -19.20
N LYS A 60 8.65 14.38 -19.64
CA LYS A 60 7.21 14.18 -19.47
C LYS A 60 6.86 13.24 -18.32
N ALA A 61 7.82 12.80 -17.51
CA ALA A 61 7.54 11.99 -16.34
C ALA A 61 6.86 12.84 -15.26
N GLN A 62 5.71 12.37 -14.78
CA GLN A 62 4.94 12.99 -13.72
C GLN A 62 4.48 11.92 -12.73
N VAL A 63 4.70 12.20 -11.44
CA VAL A 63 4.19 11.35 -10.36
C VAL A 63 2.73 11.74 -10.12
N GLU A 64 1.81 10.86 -10.50
CA GLU A 64 0.36 11.07 -10.37
C GLU A 64 -0.12 10.77 -8.95
N ALA A 65 0.52 9.80 -8.29
CA ALA A 65 0.20 9.42 -6.92
C ALA A 65 1.43 8.80 -6.26
N SER A 66 1.65 9.10 -4.98
CA SER A 66 2.65 8.42 -4.18
C SER A 66 2.33 8.50 -2.69
N GLU A 67 2.06 7.36 -2.05
CA GLU A 67 1.67 7.29 -0.65
C GLU A 67 1.81 5.86 -0.10
N GLU A 68 1.83 5.69 1.21
CA GLU A 68 1.76 4.36 1.82
C GLU A 68 0.31 3.84 1.74
N ARG A 69 0.12 2.73 1.02
CA ARG A 69 -1.17 2.06 0.88
C ARG A 69 -1.14 0.66 1.45
N LEU A 70 -2.34 0.16 1.75
CA LEU A 70 -2.53 -1.21 2.16
C LEU A 70 -2.68 -2.13 0.95
N TYR A 71 -2.05 -3.29 1.07
CA TYR A 71 -2.04 -4.34 0.06
C TYR A 71 -2.52 -5.65 0.66
N ARG A 72 -3.35 -6.38 -0.09
CA ARG A 72 -3.84 -7.70 0.28
C ARG A 72 -3.36 -8.73 -0.72
N CYS A 73 -2.94 -9.88 -0.20
CA CYS A 73 -2.76 -11.07 -1.00
C CYS A 73 -4.10 -11.84 -1.08
N LEU A 74 -4.66 -12.00 -2.27
CA LEU A 74 -5.92 -12.74 -2.44
C LEU A 74 -5.79 -14.25 -2.16
N LYS A 75 -4.57 -14.80 -2.23
CA LYS A 75 -4.32 -16.23 -2.00
C LYS A 75 -4.20 -16.61 -0.52
N CYS A 76 -3.52 -15.79 0.29
CA CYS A 76 -3.27 -16.09 1.71
C CYS A 76 -3.87 -15.07 2.69
N ASN A 77 -4.63 -14.09 2.17
CA ASN A 77 -5.23 -12.98 2.93
C ASN A 77 -4.27 -12.06 3.69
N GLN A 78 -2.95 -12.30 3.59
CA GLN A 78 -1.96 -11.48 4.28
C GLN A 78 -2.01 -10.02 3.82
N LEU A 79 -1.90 -9.13 4.80
CA LEU A 79 -1.94 -7.70 4.62
C LEU A 79 -0.55 -7.06 4.80
N TYR A 80 -0.25 -6.08 3.96
CA TYR A 80 1.03 -5.38 3.90
C TYR A 80 0.80 -3.88 3.72
N ALA A 81 1.51 -3.05 4.48
CA ALA A 81 1.66 -1.64 4.13
C ALA A 81 2.89 -1.52 3.22
N LYS A 82 2.72 -0.94 2.03
CA LYS A 82 3.81 -0.68 1.08
C LYS A 82 3.60 0.67 0.41
N TYR A 83 4.70 1.24 -0.06
CA TYR A 83 4.70 2.54 -0.73
C TYR A 83 4.14 2.43 -2.15
N TYR A 84 2.92 2.87 -2.37
CA TYR A 84 2.32 2.95 -3.70
C TYR A 84 2.90 4.15 -4.46
N TYR A 85 3.08 3.99 -5.76
CA TYR A 85 3.35 5.07 -6.69
C TYR A 85 2.72 4.79 -8.05
N SER A 86 2.36 5.87 -8.74
CA SER A 86 2.02 5.86 -10.16
C SER A 86 2.77 6.98 -10.87
N ILE A 87 3.57 6.62 -11.87
CA ILE A 87 4.35 7.56 -12.68
C ILE A 87 3.87 7.45 -14.11
N LYS A 88 3.34 8.55 -14.65
CA LYS A 88 2.97 8.66 -16.05
C LYS A 88 4.14 9.26 -16.80
N TYR A 89 4.50 8.67 -17.94
CA TYR A 89 5.62 9.12 -18.77
C TYR A 89 5.26 8.90 -20.25
N ARG A 90 6.14 9.30 -21.18
CA ARG A 90 5.79 9.31 -22.62
C ARG A 90 5.32 7.97 -23.17
N HIS A 91 5.84 6.86 -22.63
CA HIS A 91 5.59 5.51 -23.14
C HIS A 91 4.58 4.70 -22.31
N GLY A 92 3.96 5.30 -21.30
CA GLY A 92 2.90 4.63 -20.53
C GLY A 92 2.84 5.08 -19.07
N GLU A 93 2.41 4.15 -18.22
CA GLU A 93 2.26 4.37 -16.79
C GLU A 93 3.00 3.25 -16.04
N ARG A 94 3.86 3.63 -15.09
CA ARG A 94 4.53 2.70 -14.19
C ARG A 94 3.89 2.78 -12.82
N LYS A 95 3.26 1.69 -12.39
CA LYS A 95 2.69 1.53 -11.05
C LYS A 95 3.53 0.62 -10.18
N ALA A 96 3.47 0.86 -8.88
CA ALA A 96 3.97 -0.07 -7.88
C ALA A 96 3.32 -1.45 -8.06
N ASN A 97 4.13 -2.47 -8.34
CA ASN A 97 3.69 -3.86 -8.42
C ASN A 97 4.45 -4.67 -7.38
N TYR A 98 3.73 -5.35 -6.49
CA TYR A 98 4.31 -6.11 -5.41
C TYR A 98 3.83 -7.54 -5.39
N ILE A 99 4.74 -8.44 -5.04
CA ILE A 99 4.43 -9.85 -4.78
C ILE A 99 4.34 -10.13 -3.27
N CYS A 100 3.50 -11.08 -2.91
CA CYS A 100 3.35 -11.56 -1.55
C CYS A 100 4.59 -12.35 -1.14
N SER A 101 5.23 -11.98 -0.03
CA SER A 101 6.44 -12.67 0.45
C SER A 101 6.19 -14.12 0.90
N ASN A 102 4.93 -14.48 1.20
CA ASN A 102 4.59 -15.81 1.70
C ASN A 102 4.23 -16.82 0.58
N CYS A 103 3.65 -16.35 -0.52
CA CYS A 103 3.12 -17.25 -1.56
C CYS A 103 3.39 -16.80 -3.00
N SER A 104 4.19 -15.74 -3.17
CA SER A 104 4.57 -15.12 -4.46
C SER A 104 3.40 -14.66 -5.34
N TYR A 105 2.18 -14.67 -4.82
CA TYR A 105 1.00 -14.17 -5.54
C TYR A 105 1.01 -12.64 -5.58
N PRO A 106 0.55 -12.01 -6.68
CA PRO A 106 0.43 -10.55 -6.76
C PRO A 106 -0.38 -9.97 -5.59
N LEU A 107 0.05 -8.80 -5.12
CA LEU A 107 -0.65 -8.03 -4.12
C LEU A 107 -1.55 -7.01 -4.79
N GLU A 108 -2.79 -6.92 -4.32
CA GLU A 108 -3.72 -5.88 -4.75
C GLU A 108 -3.79 -4.78 -3.71
N THR A 109 -3.77 -3.53 -4.17
CA THR A 109 -4.06 -2.38 -3.33
C THR A 109 -5.51 -2.46 -2.87
N ILE A 110 -5.76 -2.20 -1.60
CA ILE A 110 -7.11 -2.18 -1.04
C ILE A 110 -7.34 -0.91 -0.22
N ASP A 111 -8.54 -0.36 -0.35
CA ASP A 111 -9.01 0.70 0.53
C ASP A 111 -9.90 0.07 1.60
N ILE A 112 -9.60 0.34 2.86
CA ILE A 112 -10.37 -0.20 3.98
C ILE A 112 -11.48 0.78 4.35
N ARG A 113 -12.70 0.26 4.49
CA ARG A 113 -13.80 0.95 5.14
C ARG A 113 -14.33 0.10 6.30
N ASN A 114 -14.65 0.78 7.40
CA ASN A 114 -15.37 0.15 8.50
C ASN A 114 -16.87 0.42 8.28
N GLU A 115 -17.64 -0.63 8.01
CA GLU A 115 -19.09 -0.53 7.89
C GLU A 115 -19.73 -1.45 8.93
N LYS A 116 -20.45 -0.85 9.89
CA LYS A 116 -21.18 -1.57 10.95
C LYS A 116 -20.31 -2.56 11.75
N GLY A 117 -19.02 -2.27 11.92
CA GLY A 117 -18.08 -3.10 12.68
C GLY A 117 -17.41 -4.22 11.87
N ILE A 118 -17.65 -4.31 10.56
CA ILE A 118 -16.97 -5.22 9.64
C ILE A 118 -15.96 -4.43 8.79
N ILE A 119 -14.77 -4.98 8.61
CA ILE A 119 -13.77 -4.42 7.71
C ILE A 119 -14.04 -4.90 6.28
N LEU A 120 -14.42 -3.95 5.44
CA LEU A 120 -14.58 -4.16 4.01
C LEU A 120 -13.36 -3.59 3.30
N ALA A 121 -12.82 -4.36 2.36
CA ALA A 121 -11.77 -3.92 1.45
C ALA A 121 -12.41 -3.62 0.09
N GLU A 122 -12.18 -2.44 -0.45
CA GLU A 122 -12.55 -2.10 -1.82
C GLU A 122 -11.34 -2.39 -2.73
N THR A 123 -11.53 -3.27 -3.72
CA THR A 123 -10.54 -3.53 -4.79
C THR A 123 -11.24 -3.44 -6.14
N ASN A 124 -10.76 -2.59 -7.04
CA ASN A 124 -11.31 -2.44 -8.40
C ASN A 124 -12.84 -2.27 -8.44
N GLY A 125 -13.42 -1.51 -7.51
CA GLY A 125 -14.87 -1.29 -7.39
C GLY A 125 -15.66 -2.47 -6.83
N LYS A 126 -14.99 -3.51 -6.32
CA LYS A 126 -15.61 -4.64 -5.62
C LYS A 126 -15.31 -4.58 -4.14
N THR A 127 -16.35 -4.66 -3.34
CA THR A 127 -16.26 -4.75 -1.89
C THR A 127 -16.05 -6.21 -1.49
N VAL A 128 -14.95 -6.51 -0.81
CA VAL A 128 -14.60 -7.84 -0.33
C VAL A 128 -14.36 -7.82 1.16
N GLU A 129 -14.89 -8.83 1.86
CA GLU A 129 -14.65 -8.99 3.29
C GLU A 129 -13.18 -9.38 3.56
N ILE A 130 -12.58 -8.77 4.58
CA ILE A 130 -11.24 -9.13 5.04
C ILE A 130 -11.34 -10.34 5.97
N LYS A 131 -10.65 -11.41 5.58
CA LYS A 131 -10.48 -12.60 6.41
C LYS A 131 -9.19 -12.50 7.20
N CYS A 132 -9.21 -12.99 8.44
CA CYS A 132 -8.03 -13.10 9.27
C CYS A 132 -6.96 -13.94 8.54
N PRO A 133 -5.72 -13.44 8.38
CA PRO A 133 -4.67 -14.21 7.73
C PRO A 133 -4.20 -15.43 8.53
N LYS A 134 -4.45 -15.44 9.85
CA LYS A 134 -4.03 -16.53 10.76
C LYS A 134 -5.05 -17.67 10.81
N CYS A 135 -6.34 -17.37 10.98
CA CYS A 135 -7.38 -18.39 11.17
C CYS A 135 -8.45 -18.43 10.05
N GLY A 136 -8.44 -17.49 9.11
CA GLY A 136 -9.43 -17.41 8.02
C GLY A 136 -10.80 -16.85 8.41
N SER A 137 -11.01 -16.51 9.68
CA SER A 137 -12.26 -15.95 10.18
C SER A 137 -12.59 -14.59 9.55
N SER A 138 -13.86 -14.35 9.26
CA SER A 138 -14.38 -13.03 8.85
C SER A 138 -14.56 -12.06 10.02
N LYS A 139 -14.48 -12.52 11.27
CA LYS A 139 -14.62 -11.66 12.46
C LYS A 139 -13.33 -10.88 12.72
N THR A 140 -13.05 -9.93 11.83
CA THR A 140 -11.96 -8.96 11.97
C THR A 140 -12.55 -7.59 12.25
N SER A 141 -12.00 -6.92 13.26
CA SER A 141 -12.40 -5.57 13.67
C SER A 141 -11.24 -4.60 13.43
N CYS A 142 -11.54 -3.42 12.90
CA CYS A 142 -10.62 -2.30 12.89
C CYS A 142 -10.84 -1.54 14.20
N LEU A 143 -9.81 -1.46 15.04
CA LEU A 143 -9.86 -0.61 16.24
C LEU A 143 -9.38 0.77 15.85
N ASP A 144 -10.18 1.78 16.21
CA ASP A 144 -10.03 3.17 15.76
C ASP A 144 -8.65 3.79 16.01
N GLY A 145 -8.22 4.49 14.97
CA GLY A 145 -7.15 5.49 14.85
C GLY A 145 -7.29 6.25 13.52
N CYS A 146 -8.51 6.24 12.94
CA CYS A 146 -8.82 6.67 11.57
C CYS A 146 -9.05 8.18 11.40
N PHE A 147 -8.79 9.01 12.41
CA PHE A 147 -9.05 10.44 12.34
C PHE A 147 -7.81 11.27 12.70
N ASP A 148 -7.70 12.36 11.95
CA ASP A 148 -6.63 13.34 11.82
C ASP A 148 -5.76 13.58 13.06
N TRP A 149 -4.46 13.70 12.79
CA TRP A 149 -3.62 14.61 13.58
C TRP A 149 -3.46 15.86 12.71
N ASP A 150 -3.93 16.99 13.23
CA ASP A 150 -3.85 18.36 12.67
C ASP A 150 -2.64 18.62 11.74
#